data_AF-A0A1T4MIC5-F1
#
_entry.id   AF-A0A1T4MIC5-F1
#
_cell.length_a   1.000
_cell.length_b   1.000
_cell.length_c   1.000
_cell.angle_alpha   90.00
_cell.angle_beta   90.00
_cell.angle_gamma   90.00
#
_symmetry.space_group_name_H-M   'P 1'
#
loop_
_entity.id
_entity.type
_entity.pdbx_description
1 polymer ?
#
loop_
_entity_poly.entity_id
_entity_poly.type
_entity_poly.pdbx_seq_one_letter_code
_entity_poly.pdbx_strand_id
1 'polypeptide(L)' 'MKDTSRDILVLTGNKPMSGAAFERQVEQLHELLYHAESWENFCTANEVININRSRIISKPHLIEKALRDKKPFVFISNKN' A
#
# COMPACT_ATOMS: atom_id res chain seq x y z
N MET A 1 6.60 -15.53 12.44
CA MET A 1 6.65 -14.09 12.78
C MET A 1 7.68 -13.47 11.85
N LYS A 2 7.25 -12.75 10.81
CA LYS A 2 8.17 -11.89 10.06
C LYS A 2 8.39 -10.64 10.90
N ASP A 3 9.65 -10.32 11.08
CA ASP A 3 10.21 -9.24 11.88
C ASP A 3 9.31 -7.99 11.92
N THR A 4 8.86 -7.62 13.13
CA THR A 4 7.95 -6.50 13.40
C THR A 4 8.68 -5.15 13.47
N SER A 5 9.99 -5.13 13.21
CA SER A 5 10.81 -3.91 13.15
C SER A 5 10.68 -3.22 11.79
N ARG A 6 9.47 -2.78 11.42
CA ARG A 6 9.32 -1.90 10.26
C ARG A 6 9.62 -0.47 10.66
N ASP A 7 10.66 0.09 10.06
CA ASP A 7 10.92 1.53 10.16
C ASP A 7 9.86 2.30 9.37
N ILE A 8 9.14 3.20 10.04
CA ILE A 8 8.15 4.08 9.42
C ILE A 8 8.73 5.50 9.45
N LEU A 9 8.96 6.07 8.26
CA LEU A 9 9.29 7.48 8.13
C LEU A 9 7.99 8.30 8.25
N VAL A 10 7.84 9.02 9.36
CA VAL A 10 6.65 9.85 9.62
C VAL A 10 7.01 11.33 9.45
N LEU A 11 6.33 12.00 8.51
CA LEU A 11 6.43 13.44 8.33
C LEU A 11 5.36 14.13 9.18
N THR A 12 5.78 14.94 10.14
CA THR A 12 4.88 15.72 11.00
C THR A 12 4.87 17.18 10.57
N GLY A 13 3.72 17.84 10.74
CA GLY A 13 3.63 19.30 10.59
C GLY A 13 4.14 20.02 11.84
N ASN A 14 4.20 21.36 11.77
CA ASN A 14 4.71 22.21 12.85
C ASN A 14 3.80 22.29 14.11
N LYS A 15 2.80 21.40 14.24
CA LYS A 15 1.87 21.42 15.37
C LYS A 15 2.58 20.81 16.59
N PRO A 16 2.63 21.52 17.74
CA PRO A 16 3.23 20.97 18.94
C PRO A 16 2.44 19.74 19.38
N MET A 17 3.16 18.63 19.57
CA MET A 17 2.64 17.36 20.05
C MET A 17 3.63 16.77 21.05
N SER A 18 3.14 16.17 22.13
CA SER A 18 4.02 15.49 23.09
C SER A 18 4.61 14.21 22.47
N GLY A 19 5.80 13.81 22.93
CA GLY A 19 6.44 12.57 22.47
C GLY A 19 5.53 11.34 22.65
N ALA A 20 4.86 11.21 23.79
CA ALA A 20 3.92 10.11 24.04
C ALA A 20 2.71 10.11 23.10
N ALA A 21 2.18 11.28 22.74
CA ALA A 21 1.10 11.38 21.78
C ALA A 21 1.56 11.04 20.35
N PHE A 22 2.80 11.39 20.01
CA PHE A 22 3.43 10.99 18.75
C PHE A 22 3.58 9.46 18.67
N GLU A 23 4.21 8.84 19.68
CA GLU A 23 4.40 7.38 19.72
C GLU A 23 3.09 6.61 19.58
N ARG A 24 2.04 7.05 20.30
CA ARG A 24 0.71 6.45 20.18
C ARG A 24 0.13 6.57 18.76
N GLN A 25 0.31 7.70 18.08
CA GLN A 25 -0.16 7.84 16.69
C GLN A 25 0.62 6.94 15.73
N VAL A 26 1.94 6.80 15.94
CA VAL A 26 2.78 5.89 15.14
C VAL A 26 2.34 4.44 15.34
N GLU A 27 2.05 4.02 16.58
CA GLU A 27 1.53 2.68 16.88
C GLU A 27 0.17 2.43 16.21
N GLN A 28 -0.76 3.38 16.30
CA GLN A 28 -2.05 3.29 15.61
C GLN A 28 -1.89 3.20 14.08
N LEU A 29 -0.96 3.96 13.51
CA LEU A 29 -0.64 3.90 12.10
C LEU A 29 -0.06 2.53 11.72
N HIS A 30 0.84 1.99 12.54
CA HIS A 30 1.42 0.67 12.34
C HIS A 30 0.33 -0.42 12.28
N GLU A 31 -0.58 -0.43 13.27
CA GLU A 31 -1.71 -1.37 13.31
C GLU A 31 -2.61 -1.24 12.07
N LEU A 32 -2.92 -0.01 11.65
CA LEU A 32 -3.73 0.22 10.45
C LEU A 32 -3.03 -0.32 9.20
N LEU A 33 -1.74 -0.01 9.02
CA LEU A 33 -0.96 -0.46 7.87
C LEU A 33 -0.79 -1.98 7.88
N TYR A 34 -0.62 -2.60 9.05
CA TYR A 34 -0.52 -4.04 9.20
C TYR A 34 -1.74 -4.74 8.60
N HIS A 35 -2.94 -4.22 8.86
CA HIS A 35 -4.17 -4.75 8.28
C HIS A 35 -4.36 -4.35 6.81
N ALA A 36 -3.98 -3.14 6.41
CA ALA A 36 -4.21 -2.64 5.05
C ALA A 36 -3.25 -3.22 4.00
N GLU A 37 -2.00 -3.50 4.36
CA GLU A 37 -0.91 -3.87 3.44
C GLU A 37 -0.83 -5.37 3.14
N SER A 38 -1.96 -6.07 3.13
CA SER A 38 -2.00 -7.43 2.62
C SER A 38 -2.13 -7.43 1.09
N TRP A 39 -1.55 -8.46 0.45
CA TRP A 39 -1.69 -8.62 -1.00
C TRP A 39 -3.15 -8.77 -1.45
N GLU A 40 -3.96 -9.40 -0.60
CA GLU A 40 -5.39 -9.58 -0.80
C GLU A 40 -6.13 -8.23 -0.76
N ASN A 41 -5.84 -7.39 0.24
CA ASN A 41 -6.43 -6.06 0.36
C ASN A 41 -5.97 -5.14 -0.77
N PHE A 42 -4.69 -5.23 -1.16
CA PHE A 42 -4.17 -4.51 -2.32
C PHE A 42 -4.92 -4.89 -3.60
N CYS A 43 -5.09 -6.18 -3.89
CA CYS A 43 -5.80 -6.63 -5.10
C CYS A 43 -7.31 -6.31 -5.05
N THR A 44 -7.89 -6.24 -3.86
CA THR A 44 -9.30 -5.87 -3.68
C THR A 44 -9.52 -4.38 -3.91
N ALA A 45 -8.61 -3.52 -3.45
CA ALA A 45 -8.73 -2.07 -3.58
C ALA A 45 -8.27 -1.53 -4.94
N ASN A 46 -7.41 -2.25 -5.66
CA ASN A 46 -6.79 -1.76 -6.89
C ASN A 46 -7.13 -2.61 -8.12
N GLU A 47 -7.00 -1.99 -9.28
CA GLU A 47 -6.94 -2.65 -10.58
C GLU A 47 -5.69 -2.23 -11.35
N VAL A 48 -5.28 -3.03 -12.33
CA VAL A 48 -4.12 -2.73 -13.17
C VAL A 48 -4.58 -2.37 -14.58
N ILE A 49 -4.29 -1.14 -15.00
CA ILE A 49 -4.50 -0.66 -16.35
C ILE A 49 -3.25 -0.99 -17.17
N ASN A 50 -3.37 -1.92 -18.11
CA ASN A 50 -2.28 -2.31 -19.00
C ASN A 50 -2.55 -1.77 -20.40
N ILE A 51 -1.96 -0.62 -20.73
CA ILE A 51 -2.17 0.05 -22.02
C ILE A 51 -1.54 -0.76 -23.16
N ASN A 52 -0.40 -1.42 -22.93
CA ASN A 52 0.25 -2.26 -23.95
C ASN A 52 -0.65 -3.41 -24.45
N ARG A 53 -1.65 -3.78 -23.65
CA ARG A 53 -2.61 -4.85 -23.95
C ARG A 53 -4.05 -4.35 -24.00
N SER A 54 -4.26 -3.04 -23.97
CA SER A 54 -5.56 -2.38 -23.97
C SER A 54 -6.58 -3.02 -23.03
N ARG A 55 -6.18 -3.34 -21.79
CA ARG A 55 -7.03 -4.06 -20.85
C ARG A 55 -6.87 -3.60 -19.40
N ILE A 56 -7.95 -3.77 -18.64
CA ILE A 56 -7.99 -3.61 -17.19
C ILE A 56 -7.95 -4.99 -16.54
N ILE A 57 -7.14 -5.15 -15.50
CA ILE A 57 -6.93 -6.41 -14.78
C ILE A 57 -7.35 -6.24 -13.33
N SER A 58 -8.36 -6.99 -12.92
CA SER A 58 -8.92 -6.92 -11.56
C SER A 58 -8.82 -8.24 -10.78
N LYS A 59 -8.41 -9.34 -11.44
CA LYS A 59 -8.25 -10.65 -10.78
C LYS A 59 -6.93 -10.71 -10.00
N PRO A 60 -6.92 -11.08 -8.69
CA PRO A 60 -5.72 -11.02 -7.84
C PRO A 60 -4.46 -11.68 -8.42
N HIS A 61 -4.56 -12.93 -8.87
CA HIS A 61 -3.43 -13.66 -9.46
C HIS A 61 -2.92 -13.03 -10.78
N LEU A 62 -3.77 -12.30 -11.51
CA LEU A 62 -3.37 -11.59 -12.72
C LEU A 62 -2.75 -10.23 -12.41
N ILE A 63 -3.22 -9.55 -11.36
CA ILE A 63 -2.59 -8.32 -10.82
C ILE A 63 -1.16 -8.65 -10.40
N GLU A 64 -0.96 -9.75 -9.67
CA GLU A 64 0.37 -10.17 -9.20
C GLU A 64 1.31 -10.42 -10.38
N LYS A 65 0.83 -11.15 -11.38
CA LYS A 65 1.58 -11.41 -12.60
C LYS A 65 1.89 -10.14 -13.39
N ALA A 66 0.98 -9.16 -13.40
CA ALA A 66 1.15 -7.92 -14.12
C ALA A 66 2.16 -6.97 -13.45
N LEU A 67 2.29 -7.02 -12.12
CA LEU A 67 3.17 -6.14 -11.35
C LEU A 67 4.55 -6.75 -11.05
N ARG A 68 4.74 -8.04 -11.29
CA ARG A 68 6.04 -8.73 -11.11
C ARG A 68 7.15 -8.11 -11.95
N ASP A 69 6.84 -7.71 -13.18
CA ASP A 69 7.76 -7.01 -14.07
C ASP A 69 7.29 -5.56 -14.25
N LYS A 70 8.13 -4.59 -13.89
CA LYS A 70 7.83 -3.17 -14.13
C LYS A 70 7.93 -2.87 -15.62
N LYS A 71 6.79 -2.92 -16.31
CA LYS A 71 6.69 -2.58 -17.73
C LYS A 71 6.18 -1.15 -17.89
N PRO A 72 6.70 -0.39 -18.88
CA PRO A 72 6.13 0.91 -19.24
C PRO A 72 4.62 0.78 -19.51
N PHE A 73 3.86 1.84 -19.21
CA PHE A 73 2.42 1.92 -19.47
C PHE A 73 1.56 0.83 -18.79
N VAL A 74 2.02 0.34 -17.65
CA VAL A 74 1.25 -0.47 -16.72
C VAL A 74 1.04 0.35 -15.45
N PHE A 75 -0.20 0.70 -15.16
CA PHE A 75 -0.56 1.59 -14.05
C PHE A 75 -1.42 0.84 -13.04
N ILE A 76 -1.22 1.17 -11.76
CA ILE A 76 -2.10 0.75 -10.67
C ILE A 76 -3.12 1.87 -10.50
N SER A 77 -4.41 1.53 -10.55
CA SER A 77 -5.50 2.45 -10.26
C SER A 77 -6.20 1.98 -9.00
N ASN A 78 -6.29 2.86 -8.00
CA ASN A 78 -7.15 2.62 -6.86
C ASN A 78 -8.62 2.78 -7.28
N LYS A 79 -9.51 1.94 -6.77
CA LYS A 79 -10.94 1.95 -7.11
C LYS A 79 -11.78 2.88 -6.21
N ASN A 80 -11.18 3.46 -5.18
CA ASN A 80 -11.84 4.41 -4.27
C ASN A 80 -11.87 5.83 -4.83
#